data_AF-A0A934AZK3-F1
#
_entry.id   AF-A0A934AZK3-F1
#
_cell.length_a   1.000
_cell.length_b   1.000
_cell.length_c   1.000
_cell.angle_alpha   90.00
_cell.angle_beta   90.00
_cell.angle_gamma   90.00
#
_symmetry.space_group_name_H-M   'P 1'
#
loop_
_entity.id
_entity.type
_entity.pdbx_description
1 polymer ?
#
loop_
_entity_poly.entity_id
_entity_poly.type
_entity_poly.pdbx_seq_one_letter_code
_entity_poly.pdbx_strand_id
1 'polypeptide(L)'
;MKGHLAVLTMIVVVIAAGCATRMADTLQAPVQTGKETSGAEKQRIASLLAEIEGRNRTIEDNADWIRESYRKFRIRNLASIKEESYEKYGQYLYQGGVYIIVHPAYYAFFHERGRSDKALSKSAPPLRNALDSFLNEAEYSDKVRLVKAQEKYLRDFLEYASTEKRLIILVLPGKYSSYEGYQFKGGNDEYLRYLNEVTNESDSVIYMYSKKPNRGTLAEKDRKRLISFLYRIKAASVLVGGGYVGRCVEDFLKDMEQYYSEEKLYLVPELISISPSDISSSLASDMLLSDGEVDISLLSRSLEMNALGNQEISPKLKRLSLSAAEQ
;
A
#
# COMPACT_ATOMS: atom_id res chain seq x y z
N MET A 1 -74.45 -14.32 -17.82
CA MET A 1 -73.73 -13.97 -19.06
C MET A 1 -72.50 -13.17 -18.66
N LYS A 2 -71.32 -13.80 -18.73
CA LYS A 2 -70.25 -13.49 -19.72
C LYS A 2 -69.71 -12.06 -19.52
N GLY A 3 -68.48 -11.82 -19.07
CA GLY A 3 -67.38 -12.75 -18.83
C GLY A 3 -66.18 -12.12 -18.11
N HIS A 4 -65.28 -12.99 -17.62
CA HIS A 4 -63.86 -13.09 -17.99
C HIS A 4 -63.19 -11.82 -18.54
N LEU A 5 -61.95 -11.44 -18.23
CA LEU A 5 -60.79 -12.08 -17.62
C LEU A 5 -59.64 -11.09 -17.91
N ALA A 6 -58.86 -10.66 -16.92
CA ALA A 6 -57.45 -10.27 -17.04
C ALA A 6 -57.02 -9.65 -15.70
N VAL A 7 -56.52 -10.43 -14.74
CA VAL A 7 -55.15 -10.97 -14.68
C VAL A 7 -54.12 -9.87 -14.42
N LEU A 8 -53.65 -9.87 -13.18
CA LEU A 8 -52.27 -9.62 -12.79
C LEU A 8 -51.64 -8.33 -13.36
N THR A 9 -51.90 -7.19 -12.70
CA THR A 9 -50.86 -6.17 -12.61
C THR A 9 -49.81 -6.70 -11.62
N MET A 10 -48.99 -7.61 -12.14
CA MET A 10 -47.77 -8.06 -11.50
C MET A 10 -47.01 -6.79 -11.13
N ILE A 11 -46.83 -6.59 -9.84
CA ILE A 11 -45.79 -5.73 -9.28
C ILE A 11 -44.49 -6.33 -9.82
N VAL A 12 -44.11 -5.92 -11.03
CA VAL A 12 -42.73 -5.95 -11.44
C VAL A 12 -42.10 -4.81 -10.67
N VAL A 13 -41.87 -5.06 -9.37
CA VAL A 13 -40.59 -4.67 -8.77
C VAL A 13 -39.60 -5.34 -9.71
N VAL A 14 -39.22 -4.60 -10.74
CA VAL A 14 -37.95 -4.81 -11.41
C VAL A 14 -37.00 -4.61 -10.26
N ILE A 15 -36.68 -5.73 -9.61
CA ILE A 15 -35.40 -5.95 -8.98
C ILE A 15 -34.40 -5.84 -10.15
N ALA A 16 -34.25 -4.61 -10.65
CA ALA A 16 -32.95 -4.03 -10.79
C ALA A 16 -32.42 -3.96 -9.36
N ALA A 17 -32.10 -5.14 -8.81
CA ALA A 17 -30.74 -5.36 -8.41
C ALA A 17 -29.93 -4.81 -9.57
N GLY A 18 -29.61 -3.53 -9.45
CA GLY A 18 -28.39 -3.04 -10.04
C GLY A 18 -27.35 -4.03 -9.52
N CYS A 19 -27.06 -5.03 -10.35
CA CYS A 19 -25.72 -5.20 -10.83
C CYS A 19 -25.26 -3.82 -11.32
N ALA A 20 -25.05 -2.88 -10.38
CA ALA A 20 -23.87 -2.09 -10.39
C ALA A 20 -22.80 -3.17 -10.42
N THR A 21 -22.42 -3.54 -11.64
CA THR A 21 -21.09 -3.99 -11.95
C THR A 21 -20.22 -3.03 -11.16
N ARG A 22 -19.81 -3.45 -9.95
CA ARG A 22 -18.64 -2.90 -9.28
C ARG A 22 -17.66 -2.81 -10.45
N MET A 23 -17.29 -1.59 -10.87
CA MET A 23 -16.06 -1.48 -11.64
C MET A 23 -15.07 -2.14 -10.70
N ALA A 24 -14.72 -3.38 -11.01
CA ALA A 24 -13.82 -4.14 -10.19
C ALA A 24 -12.59 -3.23 -10.14
N ASP A 25 -12.23 -2.81 -8.94
CA ASP A 25 -10.93 -2.23 -8.68
C ASP A 25 -9.94 -3.35 -9.04
N THR A 26 -9.67 -3.53 -10.33
CA THR A 26 -8.90 -4.66 -10.84
C THR A 26 -7.52 -4.52 -10.24
N LEU A 27 -7.13 -5.51 -9.45
CA LEU A 27 -5.80 -5.57 -8.87
C LEU A 27 -4.80 -5.64 -10.00
N GLN A 28 -3.82 -4.75 -9.96
CA GLN A 28 -2.73 -4.74 -10.94
C GLN A 28 -1.51 -5.36 -10.28
N ALA A 29 -1.00 -6.45 -10.85
CA ALA A 29 0.31 -6.91 -10.45
C ALA A 29 1.33 -5.80 -10.74
N PRO A 30 2.34 -5.59 -9.88
CA PRO A 30 3.44 -4.70 -10.20
C PRO A 30 4.02 -5.15 -11.54
N VAL A 31 4.14 -4.20 -12.46
CA VAL A 31 4.71 -4.44 -13.79
C VAL A 31 6.05 -5.17 -13.58
N GLN A 32 6.27 -6.27 -14.29
CA GLN A 32 7.53 -7.02 -14.28
C GLN A 32 8.11 -6.97 -15.68
N THR A 33 9.37 -6.58 -15.81
CA THR A 33 9.98 -6.39 -17.15
C THR A 33 11.40 -6.94 -17.24
N GLY A 34 11.78 -7.34 -18.44
CA GLY A 34 13.18 -7.54 -18.85
C GLY A 34 13.40 -8.70 -19.81
N LYS A 35 12.42 -9.58 -19.96
CA LYS A 35 12.27 -10.57 -21.03
C LYS A 35 10.78 -10.61 -21.35
N GLU A 36 10.39 -11.01 -22.56
CA GLU A 36 9.00 -11.43 -22.81
C GLU A 36 8.57 -12.31 -21.63
N THR A 37 7.67 -11.80 -20.80
CA THR A 37 7.14 -12.56 -19.68
C THR A 37 6.55 -13.81 -20.31
N SER A 38 7.16 -14.96 -20.03
CA SER A 38 6.78 -16.20 -20.71
C SER A 38 5.28 -16.40 -20.54
N GLY A 39 4.63 -17.07 -21.49
CA GLY A 39 3.19 -17.37 -21.37
C GLY A 39 2.84 -17.99 -20.02
N ALA A 40 3.75 -18.81 -19.48
CA ALA A 40 3.65 -19.41 -18.15
C ALA A 40 3.67 -18.38 -17.01
N GLU A 41 4.58 -17.39 -17.04
CA GLU A 41 4.64 -16.36 -16.00
C GLU A 41 3.43 -15.42 -16.05
N LYS A 42 2.95 -15.07 -17.24
CA LYS A 42 1.69 -14.30 -17.40
C LYS A 42 0.50 -15.06 -16.82
N GLN A 43 0.40 -16.36 -17.11
CA GLN A 43 -0.67 -17.20 -16.57
C GLN A 43 -0.56 -17.35 -15.05
N ARG A 44 0.66 -17.47 -14.51
CA ARG A 44 0.92 -17.52 -13.07
C ARG A 44 0.46 -16.24 -12.38
N ILE A 45 0.86 -15.07 -12.89
CA ILE A 45 0.44 -13.77 -12.37
C ILE A 45 -1.09 -13.62 -12.44
N ALA A 46 -1.71 -13.97 -13.58
CA ALA A 46 -3.15 -13.90 -13.73
C ALA A 46 -3.90 -14.81 -12.74
N SER A 47 -3.37 -16.01 -12.49
CA SER A 47 -3.94 -16.96 -11.53
C SER A 47 -3.83 -16.43 -10.10
N LEU A 48 -2.70 -15.82 -9.75
CA LEU A 48 -2.50 -15.20 -8.44
C LEU A 48 -3.45 -14.00 -8.23
N LEU A 49 -3.60 -13.12 -9.22
CA LEU A 49 -4.54 -12.01 -9.12
C LEU A 49 -5.99 -12.50 -8.94
N ALA A 50 -6.38 -13.55 -9.66
CA ALA A 50 -7.68 -14.18 -9.48
C ALA A 50 -7.86 -14.80 -8.08
N GLU A 51 -6.81 -15.37 -7.50
CA GLU A 51 -6.82 -15.86 -6.11
C GLU A 51 -7.04 -14.73 -5.11
N ILE A 52 -6.32 -13.62 -5.26
CA ILE A 52 -6.46 -12.45 -4.39
C ILE A 52 -7.88 -11.88 -4.52
N GLU A 53 -8.38 -11.65 -5.74
CA GLU A 53 -9.75 -11.17 -5.95
C GLU A 53 -10.81 -12.13 -5.35
N GLY A 54 -10.60 -13.43 -5.48
CA GLY A 54 -11.46 -14.46 -4.90
C GLY A 54 -11.50 -14.38 -3.37
N ARG A 55 -10.33 -14.20 -2.73
CA ARG A 55 -10.20 -13.98 -1.29
C ARG A 55 -10.91 -12.70 -0.84
N ASN A 56 -10.65 -11.58 -1.51
CA ASN A 56 -11.21 -10.28 -1.12
C ASN A 56 -12.75 -10.32 -1.15
N ARG A 57 -13.35 -11.04 -2.10
CA ARG A 57 -14.82 -11.20 -2.20
C ARG A 57 -15.44 -12.19 -1.20
N THR A 58 -14.65 -13.07 -0.58
CA THR A 58 -15.18 -14.18 0.24
C THR A 58 -14.83 -14.05 1.72
N ILE A 59 -13.58 -13.69 2.02
CA ILE A 59 -13.05 -13.60 3.38
C ILE A 59 -13.17 -12.17 3.90
N GLU A 60 -12.82 -11.18 3.08
CA GLU A 60 -12.70 -9.79 3.55
C GLU A 60 -14.04 -9.06 3.60
N ASP A 61 -15.03 -9.53 2.84
CA ASP A 61 -16.43 -9.12 2.93
C ASP A 61 -17.18 -9.82 4.11
N ASN A 62 -16.54 -10.75 4.84
CA ASN A 62 -17.14 -11.45 5.98
C ASN A 62 -17.20 -10.56 7.24
N ALA A 63 -18.38 -10.41 7.83
CA ALA A 63 -18.60 -9.53 8.99
C ALA A 63 -17.76 -9.89 10.23
N ASP A 64 -17.49 -11.17 10.48
CA ASP A 64 -16.64 -11.61 11.59
C ASP A 64 -15.17 -11.33 11.30
N TRP A 65 -14.72 -11.58 10.06
CA TRP A 65 -13.36 -11.21 9.66
C TRP A 65 -13.12 -9.71 9.81
N ILE A 66 -14.07 -8.87 9.35
CA ILE A 66 -14.01 -7.40 9.48
C ILE A 66 -13.94 -7.01 10.96
N ARG A 67 -14.79 -7.57 11.82
CA ARG A 67 -14.79 -7.26 13.25
C ARG A 67 -13.46 -7.61 13.91
N GLU A 68 -12.89 -8.77 13.57
CA GLU A 68 -11.61 -9.22 14.11
C GLU A 68 -10.42 -8.43 13.54
N SER A 69 -10.51 -7.88 12.32
CA SER A 69 -9.42 -7.14 11.67
C SER A 69 -9.11 -5.81 12.38
N TYR A 70 -10.05 -5.27 13.19
CA TYR A 70 -9.81 -4.09 14.03
C TYR A 70 -9.18 -4.38 15.40
N ARG A 71 -9.01 -5.65 15.80
CA ARG A 71 -8.60 -5.96 17.19
C ARG A 71 -7.10 -5.91 17.43
N LYS A 72 -6.31 -6.44 16.50
CA LYS A 72 -4.84 -6.51 16.59
C LYS A 72 -4.23 -6.74 15.22
N PHE A 73 -2.94 -6.43 15.09
CA PHE A 73 -2.16 -6.84 13.93
C PHE A 73 -2.11 -8.37 13.85
N ARG A 74 -2.38 -8.92 12.67
CA ARG A 74 -2.29 -10.36 12.39
C ARG A 74 -0.94 -10.77 11.81
N ILE A 75 -0.09 -9.80 11.49
CA ILE A 75 1.33 -9.97 11.19
C ILE A 75 2.20 -9.79 12.44
N ARG A 76 3.46 -10.22 12.38
CA ARG A 76 4.36 -10.22 13.55
C ARG A 76 5.14 -8.91 13.67
N ASN A 77 5.27 -8.41 14.90
CA ASN A 77 6.18 -7.31 15.20
C ASN A 77 7.62 -7.82 15.24
N LEU A 78 8.56 -7.17 14.58
CA LEU A 78 9.99 -7.54 14.59
C LEU A 78 10.54 -7.64 16.02
N ALA A 79 10.10 -6.79 16.95
CA ALA A 79 10.50 -6.84 18.35
C ALA A 79 10.06 -8.10 19.10
N SER A 80 9.04 -8.80 18.61
CA SER A 80 8.53 -10.05 19.19
C SER A 80 9.20 -11.30 18.62
N ILE A 81 9.97 -11.17 17.53
CA ILE A 81 10.66 -12.27 16.88
C ILE A 81 12.02 -12.42 17.56
N LYS A 82 12.31 -13.63 18.05
CA LYS A 82 13.60 -13.94 18.65
C LYS A 82 14.70 -13.96 17.58
N GLU A 83 15.89 -13.45 17.92
CA GLU A 83 16.99 -13.28 16.97
C GLU A 83 17.42 -14.62 16.33
N GLU A 84 17.34 -15.73 17.06
CA GLU A 84 17.69 -17.06 16.54
C GLU A 84 16.75 -17.53 15.41
N SER A 85 15.62 -16.86 15.24
CA SER A 85 14.65 -17.14 14.17
C SER A 85 14.82 -16.25 12.94
N TYR A 86 15.71 -15.25 12.96
CA TYR A 86 15.83 -14.29 11.86
C TYR A 86 16.21 -14.95 10.55
N GLU A 87 17.19 -15.86 10.56
CA GLU A 87 17.70 -16.52 9.34
C GLU A 87 16.60 -17.24 8.54
N LYS A 88 15.54 -17.72 9.21
CA LYS A 88 14.40 -18.38 8.56
C LYS A 88 13.66 -17.46 7.59
N TYR A 89 13.66 -16.15 7.83
CA TYR A 89 13.03 -15.17 6.94
C TYR A 89 13.80 -14.99 5.63
N GLY A 90 15.04 -15.47 5.54
CA GLY A 90 15.82 -15.47 4.29
C GLY A 90 15.12 -16.23 3.15
N GLN A 91 14.25 -17.20 3.46
CA GLN A 91 13.48 -17.94 2.45
C GLN A 91 12.47 -17.07 1.68
N TYR A 92 12.09 -15.92 2.23
CA TYR A 92 11.15 -14.98 1.62
C TYR A 92 11.85 -13.88 0.80
N LEU A 93 13.18 -13.90 0.70
CA LEU A 93 13.92 -12.92 -0.10
C LEU A 93 13.64 -13.14 -1.59
N TYR A 94 13.14 -12.10 -2.27
CA TYR A 94 12.94 -12.12 -3.70
C TYR A 94 14.16 -11.52 -4.40
N GLN A 95 14.87 -12.34 -5.17
CA GLN A 95 16.14 -11.94 -5.83
C GLN A 95 17.17 -11.38 -4.82
N GLY A 96 17.19 -11.91 -3.59
CA GLY A 96 18.05 -11.42 -2.50
C GLY A 96 17.64 -10.07 -1.91
N GLY A 97 16.53 -9.49 -2.37
CA GLY A 97 15.98 -8.22 -1.88
C GLY A 97 14.93 -8.38 -0.79
N VAL A 98 14.85 -7.39 0.09
CA VAL A 98 13.77 -7.19 1.06
C VAL A 98 13.10 -5.84 0.82
N TYR A 99 11.78 -5.79 0.92
CA TYR A 99 11.03 -4.55 0.80
C TYR A 99 10.83 -3.93 2.18
N ILE A 100 11.10 -2.63 2.32
CA ILE A 100 10.77 -1.86 3.50
C ILE A 100 9.80 -0.75 3.10
N ILE A 101 8.58 -0.81 3.60
CA ILE A 101 7.53 0.16 3.28
C ILE A 101 7.31 1.05 4.50
N VAL A 102 7.72 2.32 4.37
CA VAL A 102 7.68 3.31 5.43
C VAL A 102 6.37 4.05 5.40
N HIS A 103 5.54 3.89 6.43
CA HIS A 103 4.24 4.55 6.55
C HIS A 103 3.34 4.27 5.34
N PRO A 104 2.99 3.00 5.06
CA PRO A 104 2.08 2.67 3.96
C PRO A 104 0.76 3.41 4.09
N ALA A 105 0.17 3.83 2.96
CA ALA A 105 -1.12 4.53 2.91
C ALA A 105 -1.19 5.87 3.67
N TYR A 106 -0.06 6.56 3.84
CA TYR A 106 0.00 7.72 4.73
C TYR A 106 -1.00 8.82 4.38
N TYR A 107 -1.29 9.06 3.09
CA TYR A 107 -2.25 10.09 2.70
C TYR A 107 -3.65 9.76 3.19
N ALA A 108 -4.11 8.53 2.94
CA ALA A 108 -5.47 8.11 3.27
C ALA A 108 -5.78 8.18 4.77
N PHE A 109 -4.79 7.90 5.62
CA PHE A 109 -5.00 7.76 7.07
C PHE A 109 -4.50 8.94 7.92
N PHE A 110 -3.50 9.69 7.45
CA PHE A 110 -2.78 10.68 8.28
C PHE A 110 -2.69 12.09 7.69
N HIS A 111 -3.08 12.30 6.44
CA HIS A 111 -3.12 13.63 5.84
C HIS A 111 -4.47 14.31 6.13
N GLU A 112 -4.48 15.59 6.47
CA GLU A 112 -5.73 16.30 6.74
C GLU A 112 -6.48 16.57 5.43
N ARG A 113 -7.66 15.95 5.25
CA ARG A 113 -8.46 16.05 4.00
C ARG A 113 -9.67 16.98 4.11
N GLY A 114 -9.76 17.79 5.17
CA GLY A 114 -10.88 18.73 5.39
C GLY A 114 -12.25 18.08 5.68
N ARG A 115 -12.37 16.74 5.70
CA ARG A 115 -13.58 16.03 6.10
C ARG A 115 -13.52 15.64 7.58
N SER A 116 -14.10 16.51 8.40
CA SER A 116 -14.46 16.27 9.79
C SER A 116 -15.71 15.39 9.88
N ASP A 117 -15.64 14.12 9.46
CA ASP A 117 -16.60 13.12 9.93
C ASP A 117 -16.00 12.43 11.16
N LYS A 118 -15.89 13.21 12.23
CA LYS A 118 -15.67 12.73 13.62
C LYS A 118 -16.89 11.93 14.09
N ALA A 119 -17.26 10.87 13.36
CA ALA A 119 -18.21 9.84 13.73
C ALA A 119 -18.39 8.87 12.55
N LEU A 120 -17.37 8.08 12.20
CA LEU A 120 -17.71 6.71 11.81
C LEU A 120 -18.30 6.06 13.06
N SER A 121 -19.62 6.18 13.15
CA SER A 121 -20.49 5.69 14.20
C SER A 121 -20.03 4.32 14.70
N LYS A 122 -20.12 4.08 16.02
CA LYS A 122 -19.95 2.75 16.64
C LYS A 122 -20.93 1.68 16.11
N SER A 123 -21.80 2.03 15.15
CA SER A 123 -22.55 1.08 14.34
C SER A 123 -21.62 0.15 13.56
N ALA A 124 -22.19 -0.92 13.01
CA ALA A 124 -21.48 -1.98 12.30
C ALA A 124 -20.34 -1.43 11.40
N PRO A 125 -19.13 -2.03 11.43
CA PRO A 125 -18.02 -1.56 10.62
C PRO A 125 -18.38 -1.55 9.12
N PRO A 126 -17.85 -0.59 8.33
CA PRO A 126 -18.16 -0.49 6.91
C PRO A 126 -17.67 -1.74 6.16
N LEU A 127 -18.26 -2.04 5.00
CA LEU A 127 -17.80 -3.17 4.17
C LEU A 127 -16.43 -2.89 3.53
N ARG A 128 -16.14 -1.63 3.19
CA ARG A 128 -14.84 -1.21 2.63
C ARG A 128 -13.98 -0.56 3.71
N ASN A 129 -12.68 -0.79 3.67
CA ASN A 129 -11.75 -0.03 4.51
C ASN A 129 -11.66 1.43 4.02
N ALA A 130 -11.04 2.29 4.82
CA ALA A 130 -10.91 3.71 4.49
C ALA A 130 -10.08 4.01 3.23
N LEU A 131 -9.06 3.19 2.90
CA LEU A 131 -8.28 3.39 1.68
C LEU A 131 -9.12 3.10 0.45
N ASP A 132 -9.83 1.97 0.39
CA ASP A 132 -10.68 1.66 -0.77
C ASP A 132 -11.82 2.65 -0.92
N SER A 133 -12.37 3.12 0.21
CA SER A 133 -13.34 4.21 0.21
C SER A 133 -12.74 5.47 -0.43
N PHE A 134 -11.53 5.86 -0.02
CA PHE A 134 -10.79 6.99 -0.61
C PHE A 134 -10.54 6.81 -2.11
N LEU A 135 -10.05 5.66 -2.55
CA LEU A 135 -9.76 5.38 -3.96
C LEU A 135 -11.01 5.54 -4.83
N ASN A 136 -12.19 5.16 -4.30
CA ASN A 136 -13.48 5.26 -4.97
C ASN A 136 -14.15 6.66 -4.90
N GLU A 137 -13.63 7.62 -4.14
CA GLU A 137 -14.19 8.98 -4.10
C GLU A 137 -14.08 9.70 -5.46
N ALA A 138 -14.94 10.68 -5.74
CA ALA A 138 -14.76 11.51 -6.94
C ALA A 138 -13.43 12.30 -6.87
N GLU A 139 -12.81 12.48 -8.02
CA GLU A 139 -11.52 13.15 -8.15
C GLU A 139 -11.72 14.65 -8.39
N TYR A 140 -11.13 15.49 -7.53
CA TYR A 140 -11.34 16.95 -7.60
C TYR A 140 -10.08 17.74 -7.99
N SER A 141 -8.90 17.12 -8.03
CA SER A 141 -7.65 17.78 -8.47
C SER A 141 -6.60 16.77 -8.93
N ASP A 142 -5.73 17.17 -9.87
CA ASP A 142 -4.66 16.29 -10.38
C ASP A 142 -3.71 15.80 -9.29
N LYS A 143 -3.50 16.61 -8.24
CA LYS A 143 -2.73 16.18 -7.07
C LYS A 143 -3.37 15.00 -6.34
N VAL A 144 -4.70 15.03 -6.16
CA VAL A 144 -5.44 13.94 -5.53
C VAL A 144 -5.48 12.72 -6.45
N ARG A 145 -5.60 12.92 -7.77
CA ARG A 145 -5.53 11.86 -8.78
C ARG A 145 -4.20 11.10 -8.72
N LEU A 146 -3.09 11.84 -8.74
CA LEU A 146 -1.75 11.28 -8.60
C LEU A 146 -1.60 10.48 -7.30
N VAL A 147 -2.02 11.06 -6.17
CA VAL A 147 -1.95 10.35 -4.88
C VAL A 147 -2.79 9.08 -4.88
N LYS A 148 -4.01 9.11 -5.44
CA LYS A 148 -4.83 7.90 -5.55
C LYS A 148 -4.14 6.82 -6.37
N ALA A 149 -3.55 7.19 -7.51
CA ALA A 149 -2.80 6.25 -8.35
C ALA A 149 -1.60 5.65 -7.60
N GLN A 150 -0.84 6.46 -6.85
CA GLN A 150 0.28 6.01 -6.00
C GLN A 150 -0.19 5.08 -4.86
N GLU A 151 -1.25 5.45 -4.14
CA GLU A 151 -1.78 4.65 -3.04
C GLU A 151 -2.42 3.35 -3.52
N LYS A 152 -3.09 3.37 -4.69
CA LYS A 152 -3.59 2.19 -5.38
C LYS A 152 -2.43 1.24 -5.72
N TYR A 153 -1.38 1.75 -6.37
CA TYR A 153 -0.23 0.94 -6.74
C TYR A 153 0.42 0.30 -5.52
N LEU A 154 0.62 1.07 -4.43
CA LEU A 154 1.21 0.54 -3.21
C LEU A 154 0.34 -0.54 -2.55
N ARG A 155 -0.99 -0.34 -2.47
CA ARG A 155 -1.94 -1.35 -2.00
C ARG A 155 -1.82 -2.62 -2.82
N ASP A 156 -1.92 -2.51 -4.14
CA ASP A 156 -1.89 -3.66 -5.06
C ASP A 156 -0.56 -4.41 -4.95
N PHE A 157 0.55 -3.68 -4.83
CA PHE A 157 1.86 -4.27 -4.57
C PHE A 157 1.90 -5.04 -3.24
N LEU A 158 1.35 -4.48 -2.15
CA LEU A 158 1.37 -5.14 -0.84
C LEU A 158 0.54 -6.44 -0.86
N GLU A 159 -0.64 -6.42 -1.48
CA GLU A 159 -1.47 -7.62 -1.67
C GLU A 159 -0.76 -8.68 -2.49
N TYR A 160 -0.21 -8.28 -3.64
CA TYR A 160 0.53 -9.17 -4.52
C TYR A 160 1.77 -9.77 -3.83
N ALA A 161 2.62 -8.92 -3.24
CA ALA A 161 3.89 -9.33 -2.67
C ALA A 161 3.72 -10.16 -1.38
N SER A 162 2.68 -9.88 -0.58
CA SER A 162 2.37 -10.68 0.61
C SER A 162 1.84 -12.07 0.26
N THR A 163 1.02 -12.17 -0.80
CA THR A 163 0.51 -13.45 -1.33
C THR A 163 1.62 -14.29 -1.95
N GLU A 164 2.54 -13.66 -2.71
CA GLU A 164 3.76 -14.28 -3.26
C GLU A 164 4.81 -14.63 -2.20
N LYS A 165 4.53 -14.39 -0.91
CA LYS A 165 5.47 -14.64 0.19
C LYS A 165 6.81 -13.93 0.04
N ARG A 166 6.80 -12.72 -0.53
CA ARG A 166 7.98 -11.84 -0.55
C ARG A 166 8.16 -11.19 0.83
N LEU A 167 9.41 -11.03 1.26
CA LEU A 167 9.71 -10.42 2.56
C LEU A 167 9.42 -8.92 2.53
N ILE A 168 8.47 -8.49 3.36
CA ILE A 168 8.08 -7.09 3.52
C ILE A 168 8.21 -6.70 4.99
N ILE A 169 8.90 -5.60 5.25
CA ILE A 169 8.98 -4.96 6.56
C ILE A 169 8.20 -3.66 6.50
N LEU A 170 7.09 -3.59 7.23
CA LEU A 170 6.31 -2.37 7.35
C LEU A 170 6.86 -1.53 8.51
N VAL A 171 7.32 -0.31 8.23
CA VAL A 171 7.61 0.67 9.28
C VAL A 171 6.34 1.49 9.49
N LEU A 172 5.62 1.22 10.56
CA LEU A 172 4.35 1.88 10.88
C LEU A 172 4.58 3.18 11.66
N PRO A 173 3.69 4.17 11.56
CA PRO A 173 3.81 5.40 12.33
C PRO A 173 3.81 5.16 13.85
N GLY A 174 4.79 5.72 14.57
CA GLY A 174 4.89 5.54 16.02
C GLY A 174 3.72 6.15 16.80
N LYS A 175 3.09 5.38 17.70
CA LYS A 175 1.94 5.81 18.54
C LYS A 175 0.78 6.43 17.73
N TYR A 176 0.58 5.97 16.50
CA TYR A 176 -0.34 6.56 15.54
C TYR A 176 -1.78 6.67 16.05
N SER A 177 -2.26 5.70 16.83
CA SER A 177 -3.63 5.71 17.36
C SER A 177 -3.94 6.91 18.28
N SER A 178 -2.90 7.53 18.85
CA SER A 178 -3.02 8.73 19.69
C SER A 178 -2.66 10.03 18.96
N TYR A 179 -2.08 9.93 17.76
CA TYR A 179 -1.61 11.07 16.98
C TYR A 179 -2.78 11.91 16.47
N GLU A 180 -2.66 13.23 16.54
CA GLU A 180 -3.72 14.15 16.13
C GLU A 180 -4.02 14.07 14.63
N GLY A 181 -3.00 13.86 13.80
CA GLY A 181 -3.19 13.71 12.35
C GLY A 181 -3.87 12.40 11.94
N TYR A 182 -4.06 11.43 12.85
CA TYR A 182 -4.76 10.19 12.53
C TYR A 182 -6.27 10.43 12.40
N GLN A 183 -6.79 10.31 11.19
CA GLN A 183 -8.18 10.69 10.86
C GLN A 183 -9.25 9.85 11.60
N PHE A 184 -8.90 8.63 12.05
CA PHE A 184 -9.85 7.70 12.69
C PHE A 184 -9.63 7.59 14.21
N LYS A 185 -8.92 8.56 14.80
CA LYS A 185 -8.69 8.63 16.26
C LYS A 185 -10.02 8.61 17.03
N GLY A 186 -10.15 7.64 17.94
CA GLY A 186 -11.34 7.47 18.79
C GLY A 186 -12.48 6.66 18.16
N GLY A 187 -12.33 6.22 16.91
CA GLY A 187 -13.25 5.30 16.22
C GLY A 187 -12.66 3.89 16.05
N ASN A 188 -13.13 3.17 15.03
CA ASN A 188 -12.50 1.93 14.59
C ASN A 188 -11.13 2.22 13.97
N ASP A 189 -10.13 1.39 14.26
CA ASP A 189 -8.77 1.55 13.71
C ASP A 189 -8.72 1.11 12.24
N GLU A 190 -9.15 2.00 11.33
CA GLU A 190 -9.16 1.74 9.88
C GLU A 190 -7.78 1.45 9.31
N TYR A 191 -6.72 1.93 9.97
CA TYR A 191 -5.36 1.71 9.49
C TYR A 191 -4.92 0.27 9.78
N LEU A 192 -5.22 -0.20 10.99
CA LEU A 192 -5.02 -1.58 11.38
C LEU A 192 -5.82 -2.55 10.49
N ARG A 193 -7.10 -2.24 10.20
CA ARG A 193 -7.92 -3.03 9.28
C ARG A 193 -7.26 -3.14 7.92
N TYR A 194 -6.93 -2.01 7.30
CA TYR A 194 -6.29 -1.96 5.97
C TYR A 194 -5.03 -2.82 5.93
N LEU A 195 -4.16 -2.68 6.95
CA LEU A 195 -2.93 -3.46 7.02
C LEU A 195 -3.19 -4.96 7.15
N ASN A 196 -4.20 -5.39 7.92
CA ASN A 196 -4.56 -6.80 8.01
C ASN A 196 -5.12 -7.35 6.68
N GLU A 197 -5.81 -6.52 5.90
CA GLU A 197 -6.35 -6.85 4.57
C GLU A 197 -5.22 -7.08 3.55
N VAL A 198 -4.36 -6.07 3.35
CA VAL A 198 -3.33 -6.12 2.31
C VAL A 198 -2.17 -7.05 2.64
N THR A 199 -2.01 -7.44 3.90
CA THR A 199 -0.95 -8.38 4.31
C THR A 199 -1.43 -9.81 4.42
N ASN A 200 -2.74 -10.04 4.45
CA ASN A 200 -3.37 -11.37 4.52
C ASN A 200 -2.75 -12.31 5.57
N GLU A 201 -2.39 -11.77 6.74
CA GLU A 201 -1.72 -12.54 7.81
C GLU A 201 -0.42 -13.24 7.37
N SER A 202 0.20 -12.76 6.28
CA SER A 202 1.31 -13.44 5.66
C SER A 202 2.53 -13.45 6.59
N ASP A 203 3.10 -14.64 6.77
CA ASP A 203 4.30 -14.88 7.57
C ASP A 203 5.57 -14.26 6.99
N SER A 204 5.55 -13.86 5.70
CA SER A 204 6.59 -13.08 5.05
C SER A 204 6.49 -11.58 5.32
N VAL A 205 5.42 -11.12 6.00
CA VAL A 205 5.25 -9.72 6.36
C VAL A 205 5.46 -9.54 7.86
N ILE A 206 6.34 -8.61 8.19
CA ILE A 206 6.60 -8.20 9.57
C ILE A 206 6.49 -6.68 9.68
N TYR A 207 6.31 -6.17 10.89
CA TYR A 207 6.24 -4.74 11.10
C TYR A 207 7.09 -4.26 12.28
N MET A 208 7.38 -2.97 12.29
CA MET A 208 7.97 -2.23 13.39
C MET A 208 7.39 -0.83 13.42
N TYR A 209 7.70 -0.04 14.45
CA TYR A 209 7.23 1.34 14.54
C TYR A 209 8.38 2.33 14.31
N SER A 210 8.10 3.42 13.62
CA SER A 210 8.96 4.61 13.63
C SER A 210 8.91 5.29 15.01
N LYS A 211 9.90 6.14 15.30
CA LYS A 211 9.98 6.90 16.55
C LYS A 211 8.85 7.92 16.69
N LYS A 212 8.44 8.53 15.57
CA LYS A 212 7.41 9.57 15.49
C LYS A 212 6.33 9.19 14.46
N PRO A 213 5.08 9.61 14.64
CA PRO A 213 4.00 9.28 13.71
C PRO A 213 4.13 9.96 12.33
N ASN A 214 4.93 11.00 12.19
CA ASN A 214 5.04 11.78 10.96
C ASN A 214 6.46 11.83 10.38
N ARG A 215 7.35 10.95 10.86
CA ARG A 215 8.76 10.83 10.43
C ARG A 215 9.16 9.35 10.36
N GLY A 216 10.00 8.99 9.40
CA GLY A 216 10.44 7.60 9.20
C GLY A 216 11.57 7.15 10.11
N THR A 217 12.21 8.07 10.85
CA THR A 217 13.32 7.75 11.77
C THR A 217 12.93 6.67 12.78
N LEU A 218 13.81 5.72 13.03
CA LEU A 218 13.60 4.65 13.99
C LEU A 218 14.13 5.03 15.38
N ALA A 219 13.58 4.40 16.43
CA ALA A 219 14.25 4.43 17.73
C ALA A 219 15.54 3.61 17.65
N GLU A 220 16.59 4.02 18.35
CA GLU A 220 17.92 3.37 18.24
C GLU A 220 17.87 1.85 18.47
N LYS A 221 17.10 1.39 19.46
CA LYS A 221 16.91 -0.04 19.74
C LYS A 221 16.27 -0.80 18.57
N ASP A 222 15.34 -0.16 17.88
CA ASP A 222 14.56 -0.77 16.80
C ASP A 222 15.37 -0.73 15.50
N ARG A 223 16.16 0.33 15.28
CA ARG A 223 17.17 0.41 14.21
C ARG A 223 18.23 -0.69 14.35
N LYS A 224 18.83 -0.84 15.54
CA LYS A 224 19.80 -1.92 15.83
C LYS A 224 19.19 -3.30 15.54
N ARG A 225 17.92 -3.51 15.92
CA ARG A 225 17.20 -4.75 15.65
C ARG A 225 16.98 -4.98 14.15
N LEU A 226 16.54 -3.96 13.42
CA LEU A 226 16.37 -4.04 11.96
C LEU A 226 17.68 -4.37 11.27
N ILE A 227 18.78 -3.71 11.63
CA ILE A 227 20.10 -3.96 11.08
C ILE A 227 20.54 -5.42 11.34
N SER A 228 20.43 -5.89 12.59
CA SER A 228 20.72 -7.30 12.93
C SER A 228 19.88 -8.27 12.08
N PHE A 229 18.58 -8.01 11.96
CA PHE A 229 17.67 -8.78 11.12
C PHE A 229 18.14 -8.85 9.65
N LEU A 230 18.44 -7.69 9.04
CA LEU A 230 18.91 -7.58 7.66
C LEU A 230 20.22 -8.33 7.41
N TYR A 231 21.16 -8.29 8.36
CA TYR A 231 22.41 -9.04 8.28
C TYR A 231 22.18 -10.55 8.41
N ARG A 232 21.32 -11.00 9.33
CA ARG A 232 21.02 -12.41 9.57
C ARG A 232 20.33 -13.07 8.38
N ILE A 233 19.37 -12.39 7.76
CA ILE A 233 18.73 -12.90 6.53
C ILE A 233 19.64 -12.81 5.30
N LYS A 234 20.82 -12.16 5.42
CA LYS A 234 21.77 -11.92 4.33
C LYS A 234 21.14 -11.17 3.15
N ALA A 235 20.37 -10.12 3.44
CA ALA A 235 19.79 -9.28 2.40
C ALA A 235 20.89 -8.67 1.52
N ALA A 236 20.78 -8.87 0.21
CA ALA A 236 21.68 -8.30 -0.79
C ALA A 236 21.27 -6.86 -1.13
N SER A 237 19.97 -6.57 -1.09
CA SER A 237 19.42 -5.23 -1.29
C SER A 237 18.21 -4.96 -0.40
N VAL A 238 18.00 -3.69 -0.08
CA VAL A 238 16.87 -3.16 0.68
C VAL A 238 16.15 -2.17 -0.23
N LEU A 239 14.90 -2.50 -0.56
CA LEU A 239 14.05 -1.78 -1.49
C LEU A 239 13.04 -0.96 -0.69
N VAL A 240 13.19 0.36 -0.67
CA VAL A 240 12.43 1.27 0.19
C VAL A 240 11.29 1.93 -0.59
N GLY A 241 10.09 1.91 -0.03
CA GLY A 241 8.92 2.65 -0.51
C GLY A 241 8.09 3.22 0.64
N GLY A 242 6.91 3.76 0.35
CA GLY A 242 5.88 4.11 1.31
C GLY A 242 5.34 5.54 1.20
N GLY A 243 5.03 6.13 2.35
CA GLY A 243 4.55 7.50 2.52
C GLY A 243 5.52 8.56 1.99
N TYR A 244 5.13 9.82 2.11
CA TYR A 244 5.76 10.97 1.43
C TYR A 244 7.29 10.95 1.34
N VAL A 245 7.79 10.97 0.10
CA VAL A 245 9.18 11.34 -0.22
C VAL A 245 9.42 12.79 0.21
N GLY A 246 10.65 13.12 0.62
CA GLY A 246 10.97 14.42 1.21
C GLY A 246 10.69 14.50 2.72
N ARG A 247 10.08 13.45 3.29
CA ARG A 247 9.62 13.42 4.69
C ARG A 247 9.86 12.05 5.32
N CYS A 248 8.89 11.15 5.22
CA CYS A 248 8.91 9.88 5.94
C CYS A 248 9.98 8.95 5.38
N VAL A 249 9.96 8.72 4.07
CA VAL A 249 10.92 7.82 3.41
C VAL A 249 12.35 8.36 3.49
N GLU A 250 12.51 9.67 3.34
CA GLU A 250 13.83 10.31 3.44
C GLU A 250 14.43 10.22 4.85
N ASP A 251 13.65 10.53 5.89
CA ASP A 251 14.11 10.41 7.27
C ASP A 251 14.53 8.97 7.62
N PHE A 252 13.88 7.98 7.01
CA PHE A 252 14.25 6.57 7.16
C PHE A 252 15.57 6.27 6.43
N LEU A 253 15.72 6.70 5.17
CA LEU A 253 16.94 6.49 4.39
C LEU A 253 18.15 7.11 5.09
N LYS A 254 18.08 8.37 5.52
CA LYS A 254 19.15 9.05 6.28
C LYS A 254 19.53 8.31 7.57
N ASP A 255 18.54 7.78 8.28
CA ASP A 255 18.75 7.02 9.52
C ASP A 255 19.43 5.67 9.23
N MET A 256 19.17 5.05 8.07
CA MET A 256 19.73 3.76 7.70
C MET A 256 21.12 3.86 7.05
N GLU A 257 21.39 4.85 6.21
CA GLU A 257 22.68 5.04 5.52
C GLU A 257 23.85 5.18 6.50
N GLN A 258 23.62 5.74 7.68
CA GLN A 258 24.62 5.85 8.75
C GLN A 258 25.13 4.49 9.27
N TYR A 259 24.38 3.40 9.09
CA TYR A 259 24.66 2.11 9.73
C TYR A 259 24.55 0.90 8.79
N TYR A 260 24.00 1.07 7.60
CA TYR A 260 23.82 0.03 6.60
C TYR A 260 24.35 0.53 5.27
N SER A 261 25.14 -0.31 4.59
CA SER A 261 25.87 0.10 3.38
C SER A 261 24.96 0.79 2.35
N GLU A 262 25.34 2.02 1.97
CA GLU A 262 24.70 2.82 0.93
C GLU A 262 24.63 2.11 -0.43
N GLU A 263 25.44 1.07 -0.65
CA GLU A 263 25.40 0.24 -1.87
C GLU A 263 24.23 -0.73 -1.91
N LYS A 264 23.53 -0.92 -0.79
CA LYS A 264 22.44 -1.89 -0.67
C LYS A 264 21.07 -1.25 -0.51
N LEU A 265 20.99 0.06 -0.30
CA LEU A 265 19.74 0.79 -0.08
C LEU A 265 19.27 1.43 -1.39
N TYR A 266 18.02 1.16 -1.77
CA TYR A 266 17.42 1.71 -2.99
C TYR A 266 16.02 2.25 -2.71
N LEU A 267 15.73 3.43 -3.22
CA LEU A 267 14.37 3.96 -3.30
C LEU A 267 13.65 3.33 -4.51
N VAL A 268 12.40 2.93 -4.34
CA VAL A 268 11.57 2.34 -5.39
C VAL A 268 10.49 3.34 -5.80
N PRO A 269 10.64 4.03 -6.95
CA PRO A 269 9.71 5.07 -7.40
C PRO A 269 8.25 4.62 -7.50
N GLU A 270 8.01 3.36 -7.84
CA GLU A 270 6.66 2.81 -7.97
C GLU A 270 5.94 2.65 -6.63
N LEU A 271 6.68 2.55 -5.53
CA LEU A 271 6.13 2.25 -4.20
C LEU A 271 6.05 3.45 -3.29
N ILE A 272 6.30 4.65 -3.79
CA ILE A 272 6.32 5.88 -3.01
C ILE A 272 5.12 6.77 -3.33
N SER A 273 4.79 7.62 -2.37
CA SER A 273 3.83 8.70 -2.54
C SER A 273 4.51 10.06 -2.43
N ILE A 274 3.92 11.07 -3.06
CA ILE A 274 4.35 12.47 -2.95
C ILE A 274 3.28 13.22 -2.16
N SER A 275 3.70 14.06 -1.21
CA SER A 275 2.75 14.94 -0.51
C SER A 275 2.13 15.92 -1.50
N PRO A 276 0.80 16.12 -1.55
CA PRO A 276 0.19 17.12 -2.43
C PRO A 276 0.66 18.56 -2.20
N SER A 277 1.21 18.86 -1.02
CA SER A 277 1.84 20.16 -0.74
C SER A 277 3.17 20.35 -1.45
N ASP A 278 3.80 19.26 -1.88
CA ASP A 278 5.21 19.22 -2.32
C ASP A 278 5.32 19.06 -3.86
N ILE A 279 4.19 19.20 -4.57
CA ILE A 279 4.09 19.13 -6.03
C ILE A 279 3.12 20.20 -6.54
N SER A 280 3.35 20.76 -7.73
CA SER A 280 2.38 21.65 -8.39
C SER A 280 1.26 20.84 -9.07
N SER A 281 0.12 21.46 -9.37
CA SER A 281 -0.94 20.75 -10.09
C SER A 281 -0.54 20.39 -11.52
N SER A 282 0.24 21.25 -12.20
CA SER A 282 0.75 20.96 -13.55
C SER A 282 1.66 19.74 -13.56
N LEU A 283 2.65 19.70 -12.66
CA LEU A 283 3.57 18.56 -12.57
C LEU A 283 2.84 17.29 -12.13
N ALA A 284 1.83 17.40 -11.25
CA ALA A 284 1.00 16.26 -10.88
C ALA A 284 0.21 15.70 -12.06
N SER A 285 -0.31 16.58 -12.93
CA SER A 285 -0.98 16.17 -14.17
C SER A 285 0.00 15.53 -15.16
N ASP A 286 1.22 16.05 -15.29
CA ASP A 286 2.25 15.49 -16.18
C ASP A 286 2.70 14.10 -15.73
N MET A 287 2.64 13.81 -14.43
CA MET A 287 2.97 12.51 -13.82
C MET A 287 1.87 11.45 -13.95
N LEU A 288 0.80 11.76 -14.66
CA LEU A 288 -0.28 10.83 -14.93
C LEU A 288 -0.31 10.49 -16.42
N LEU A 289 -0.38 9.19 -16.71
CA LEU A 289 -0.69 8.68 -18.05
C LEU A 289 -2.16 8.99 -18.40
N SER A 290 -2.50 8.82 -19.68
CA SER A 290 -3.86 9.11 -20.18
C SER A 290 -4.95 8.21 -19.58
N ASP A 291 -4.56 7.04 -19.07
CA ASP A 291 -5.42 6.11 -18.33
C ASP A 291 -5.51 6.40 -16.83
N GLY A 292 -4.77 7.40 -16.34
CA GLY A 292 -4.72 7.79 -14.93
C GLY A 292 -3.71 7.01 -14.09
N GLU A 293 -2.90 6.13 -14.69
CA GLU A 293 -1.78 5.51 -13.99
C GLU A 293 -0.61 6.49 -13.81
N VAL A 294 0.31 6.17 -12.88
CA VAL A 294 1.49 7.00 -12.64
C VAL A 294 2.51 6.78 -13.75
N ASP A 295 2.99 7.87 -14.36
CA ASP A 295 4.17 7.83 -15.23
C ASP A 295 5.44 7.62 -14.37
N ILE A 296 5.83 6.35 -14.22
CA ILE A 296 7.00 5.95 -13.43
C ILE A 296 8.31 6.48 -14.02
N SER A 297 8.41 6.64 -15.34
CA SER A 297 9.60 7.17 -15.99
C SER A 297 9.79 8.64 -15.63
N LEU A 298 8.72 9.44 -15.74
CA LEU A 298 8.76 10.84 -15.32
C LEU A 298 8.97 10.98 -13.81
N LEU A 299 8.26 10.19 -12.99
CA LEU A 299 8.43 10.18 -11.53
C LEU A 299 9.89 9.90 -11.15
N SER A 300 10.49 8.84 -11.70
CA SER A 300 11.88 8.49 -11.44
C SER A 300 12.83 9.63 -11.81
N ARG A 301 12.65 10.22 -12.99
CA ARG A 301 13.46 11.36 -13.45
C ARG A 301 13.31 12.55 -12.52
N SER A 302 12.10 12.85 -12.06
CA SER A 302 11.86 13.96 -11.12
C SER A 302 12.48 13.73 -9.75
N LEU A 303 12.57 12.47 -9.28
CA LEU A 303 13.31 12.12 -8.07
C LEU A 303 14.81 12.28 -8.25
N GLU A 304 15.38 11.82 -9.37
CA GLU A 304 16.81 11.95 -9.68
C GLU A 304 17.24 13.42 -9.77
N MET A 305 16.36 14.28 -10.29
CA MET A 305 16.61 15.72 -10.39
C MET A 305 16.34 16.49 -9.08
N ASN A 306 15.95 15.80 -7.99
CA ASN A 306 15.47 16.40 -6.74
C ASN A 306 14.37 17.46 -6.97
N ALA A 307 13.53 17.26 -8.00
CA ALA A 307 12.46 18.19 -8.38
C ALA A 307 11.18 18.00 -7.55
N LEU A 308 11.18 17.07 -6.60
CA LEU A 308 10.03 16.66 -5.80
C LEU A 308 10.34 16.69 -4.32
N GLY A 309 9.56 17.45 -3.55
CA GLY A 309 9.76 17.56 -2.11
C GLY A 309 11.05 18.30 -1.72
N ASN A 310 11.19 18.60 -0.43
CA ASN A 310 12.40 19.20 0.13
C ASN A 310 13.47 18.13 0.37
N GLN A 311 13.84 17.38 -0.67
CA GLN A 311 14.83 16.30 -0.56
C GLN A 311 16.22 16.86 -0.27
N GLU A 312 16.88 16.34 0.76
CA GLU A 312 18.26 16.66 1.14
C GLU A 312 19.24 15.52 0.80
N ILE A 313 18.75 14.37 0.33
CA ILE A 313 19.57 13.25 -0.15
C ILE A 313 19.23 12.90 -1.60
N SER A 314 20.18 12.29 -2.30
CA SER A 314 20.00 11.72 -3.63
C SER A 314 20.05 10.20 -3.55
N PRO A 315 18.90 9.54 -3.28
CA PRO A 315 18.87 8.10 -3.09
C PRO A 315 19.13 7.37 -4.39
N LYS A 316 19.78 6.20 -4.31
CA LYS A 316 19.87 5.30 -5.46
C LYS A 316 18.48 4.80 -5.80
N LEU A 317 18.08 4.94 -7.06
CA LEU A 317 16.79 4.43 -7.50
C LEU A 317 16.91 3.00 -8.00
N LYS A 318 15.89 2.18 -7.70
CA LYS A 318 15.72 0.87 -8.32
C LYS A 318 14.24 0.66 -8.62
N ARG A 319 13.92 0.65 -9.92
CA ARG A 319 12.58 0.35 -10.42
C ARG A 319 12.23 -1.12 -10.18
N LEU A 320 10.97 -1.41 -9.91
CA LEU A 320 10.43 -2.77 -9.94
C LEU A 320 10.39 -3.31 -11.38
N SER A 321 10.29 -2.42 -12.36
CA SER A 321 10.31 -2.75 -13.79
C SER A 321 10.63 -1.56 -14.72
N LEU A 322 11.45 -1.80 -15.74
CA LEU A 322 11.64 -0.97 -16.94
C LEU A 322 10.71 -1.44 -18.08
N SER A 323 9.70 -0.67 -18.46
CA SER A 323 8.89 -1.01 -19.64
C SER A 323 9.77 -1.15 -20.89
N ALA A 324 9.44 -2.11 -21.76
CA ALA A 324 10.07 -2.25 -23.07
C ALA A 324 9.56 -1.21 -24.09
N ALA A 325 8.83 -0.18 -23.64
CA ALA A 325 8.17 0.80 -24.50
C ALA A 325 8.99 2.09 -24.72
N GLU A 326 10.22 2.16 -24.22
CA GLU A 326 11.14 3.31 -24.40
C GLU A 326 12.44 2.89 -25.12
N GLN A 327 12.34 2.09 -26.19
CA GLN A 327 13.43 1.90 -27.18
C GLN A 327 12.98 2.28 -28.58
#